data_AF-A0A9X9MEZ9-F1
#
_entry.id   AF-A0A9X9MEZ9-F1
#
_cell.length_a   1.000
_cell.length_b   1.000
_cell.length_c   1.000
_cell.angle_alpha   90.00
_cell.angle_beta   90.00
_cell.angle_gamma   90.00
#
_symmetry.space_group_name_H-M   'P 1'
#
loop_
_entity.id
_entity.type
_entity.pdbx_description
1 polymer ?
#
loop_
_entity_poly.entity_id
_entity_poly.type
_entity_poly.pdbx_seq_one_letter_code
_entity_poly.pdbx_strand_id
1 'polypeptide(L)'
;MKILGAVSASAFTFLLLLESVEPSNVFKCASGDIFYMGAIYDLALKAEYQFSCPDHPLSPDGEKCKAYSFTNPSEIISANFFYLVQVYGTIDYHRLYQWYDFKWTECKLQENDRQRTQLFSK
;
A
#
# COMPACT_ATOMS: atom_id res chain seq x y z
N MET A 1 -45.65 52.27 1.58
CA MET A 1 -45.09 51.09 0.87
C MET A 1 -43.56 51.18 0.89
N LYS A 2 -42.89 50.02 0.78
CA LYS A 2 -41.43 49.73 0.75
C LYS A 2 -40.88 49.29 2.12
N ILE A 3 -41.20 48.07 2.56
CA ILE A 3 -40.57 46.77 2.26
C ILE A 3 -39.11 46.73 2.74
N LEU A 4 -38.94 46.09 3.90
CA LEU A 4 -37.68 45.56 4.43
C LEU A 4 -37.17 44.46 3.48
N GLY A 5 -35.96 44.63 2.95
CA GLY A 5 -35.26 43.62 2.18
C GLY A 5 -34.06 43.11 2.97
N ALA A 6 -34.19 41.92 3.53
CA ALA A 6 -33.19 41.24 4.33
C ALA A 6 -31.90 40.97 3.54
N VAL A 7 -30.76 41.20 4.18
CA VAL A 7 -29.44 40.80 3.66
C VAL A 7 -29.32 39.29 3.84
N SER A 8 -29.56 38.55 2.76
CA SER A 8 -29.29 37.10 2.71
C SER A 8 -27.78 36.88 2.52
N ALA A 9 -27.07 36.70 3.62
CA ALA A 9 -25.70 36.20 3.62
C ALA A 9 -25.74 34.68 3.53
N SER A 10 -25.88 34.12 2.33
CA SER A 10 -25.60 32.70 2.11
C SER A 10 -24.07 32.53 2.07
N ALA A 11 -23.49 32.25 3.22
CA ALA A 11 -22.13 31.78 3.36
C ALA A 11 -21.95 30.52 2.49
N PHE A 12 -21.11 30.61 1.46
CA PHE A 12 -20.68 29.46 0.66
C PHE A 12 -19.92 28.50 1.56
N THR A 13 -20.61 27.52 2.14
CA THR A 13 -20.04 26.41 2.92
C THR A 13 -19.35 25.37 2.02
N PHE A 14 -18.85 25.77 0.86
CA PHE A 14 -18.41 24.88 -0.23
C PHE A 14 -16.90 24.57 -0.25
N LEU A 15 -16.16 24.81 0.84
CA LEU A 15 -14.71 24.54 0.90
C LEU A 15 -14.30 23.45 1.90
N LEU A 16 -15.21 22.55 2.29
CA LEU A 16 -14.89 21.39 3.14
C LEU A 16 -15.01 20.04 2.41
N LEU A 17 -14.85 20.02 1.09
CA LEU A 17 -14.54 18.80 0.34
C LEU A 17 -13.03 18.71 0.06
N LEU A 18 -12.22 19.02 1.07
CA LEU A 18 -10.93 18.37 1.19
C LEU A 18 -11.25 16.93 1.58
N GLU A 19 -11.53 16.07 0.60
CA GLU A 19 -11.37 14.64 0.78
C GLU A 19 -9.97 14.47 1.38
N SER A 20 -9.93 14.08 2.65
CA SER A 20 -8.68 13.71 3.27
C SER A 20 -8.14 12.56 2.43
N VAL A 21 -7.11 12.82 1.64
CA VAL A 21 -6.25 11.77 1.11
C VAL A 21 -5.74 11.07 2.35
N GLU A 22 -6.34 9.92 2.68
CA GLU A 22 -5.85 9.11 3.78
C GLU A 22 -4.34 8.93 3.56
N PRO A 23 -3.52 9.09 4.60
CA PRO A 23 -2.11 8.77 4.51
C PRO A 23 -2.01 7.25 4.26
N SER A 24 -2.04 6.85 3.00
CA SER A 24 -1.98 5.45 2.64
C SER A 24 -0.55 4.99 2.84
N ASN A 25 -0.37 3.98 3.67
CA ASN A 25 0.90 3.30 3.78
C ASN A 25 1.24 2.70 2.41
N VAL A 26 2.48 2.89 1.98
CA VAL A 26 2.95 2.39 0.68
C VAL A 26 4.15 1.47 0.87
N PHE A 27 4.25 0.46 0.01
CA PHE A 27 5.44 -0.34 -0.14
C PHE A 27 6.32 0.28 -1.23
N LYS A 28 7.60 0.48 -0.92
CA LYS A 28 8.61 0.92 -1.87
C LYS A 28 9.57 -0.23 -2.18
N CYS A 29 9.70 -0.57 -3.46
CA CYS A 29 10.54 -1.66 -3.94
C CYS A 29 11.91 -1.17 -4.46
N ALA A 30 12.83 -2.10 -4.75
CA ALA A 30 14.19 -1.80 -5.17
C ALA A 30 14.27 -1.13 -6.55
N SER A 31 13.33 -1.43 -7.47
CA SER A 31 13.17 -0.69 -8.73
C SER A 31 12.74 0.76 -8.54
N GLY A 32 12.27 1.13 -7.34
CA GLY A 32 11.59 2.38 -7.05
C GLY A 32 10.08 2.31 -7.17
N ASP A 33 9.51 1.19 -7.65
CA ASP A 33 8.05 1.03 -7.78
C ASP A 33 7.35 1.15 -6.42
N ILE A 34 6.17 1.76 -6.44
CA ILE A 34 5.37 2.07 -5.26
C ILE A 34 4.04 1.32 -5.35
N PHE A 35 3.67 0.64 -4.26
CA PHE A 35 2.39 -0.06 -4.15
C PHE A 35 1.62 0.39 -2.92
N TYR A 36 0.35 0.71 -3.08
CA TYR A 36 -0.52 1.02 -1.95
C TYR A 36 -0.84 -0.22 -1.14
N MET A 37 -0.88 -0.09 0.19
CA MET A 37 -1.18 -1.19 1.10
C MET A 37 -2.49 -1.91 0.76
N GLY A 38 -3.54 -1.17 0.38
CA GLY A 38 -4.82 -1.76 -0.03
C GLY A 38 -4.69 -2.70 -1.23
N ALA A 39 -3.92 -2.32 -2.26
CA ALA A 39 -3.68 -3.17 -3.43
C ALA A 39 -2.88 -4.43 -3.05
N ILE A 40 -1.91 -4.31 -2.14
CA ILE A 40 -1.16 -5.48 -1.65
C ILE A 40 -2.03 -6.40 -0.81
N TYR A 41 -2.94 -5.84 -0.01
CA TYR A 41 -3.91 -6.61 0.76
C TYR A 41 -4.84 -7.42 -0.16
N ASP A 42 -5.33 -6.83 -1.26
CA ASP A 42 -6.15 -7.53 -2.25
C ASP A 42 -5.40 -8.68 -2.95
N LEU A 43 -4.09 -8.56 -3.11
CA LEU A 43 -3.23 -9.63 -3.63
C LEU A 43 -2.94 -10.69 -2.55
N ALA A 44 -2.81 -10.29 -1.29
CA ALA A 44 -2.64 -11.20 -0.16
C ALA A 44 -3.87 -12.12 0.02
N LEU A 45 -5.08 -11.62 -0.25
CA LEU A 45 -6.32 -12.43 -0.27
C LEU A 45 -6.27 -13.58 -1.28
N LYS A 46 -5.45 -13.46 -2.34
CA LYS A 46 -5.26 -14.46 -3.38
C LYS A 46 -4.10 -15.41 -3.10
N ALA A 47 -3.39 -15.22 -1.99
CA ALA A 47 -2.23 -16.04 -1.66
C ALA A 47 -2.67 -17.47 -1.29
N GLU A 48 -2.07 -18.44 -1.96
CA GLU A 48 -2.29 -19.87 -1.74
C GLU A 48 -0.98 -20.56 -1.38
N TYR A 49 -1.05 -21.76 -0.79
CA TYR A 49 0.15 -22.56 -0.59
C TYR A 49 0.71 -22.98 -1.95
N GLN A 50 1.73 -22.27 -2.41
CA GLN A 50 2.49 -22.69 -3.59
C GLN A 50 3.41 -23.83 -3.19
N PHE A 51 2.92 -25.07 -3.32
CA PHE A 51 3.78 -26.23 -3.24
C PHE A 51 4.85 -26.13 -4.34
N SER A 52 6.12 -26.23 -3.95
CA SER A 52 7.25 -26.43 -4.87
C SER A 52 7.85 -25.22 -5.63
N CYS A 53 7.78 -23.98 -5.14
CA CYS A 53 8.70 -22.92 -5.60
C CYS A 53 9.91 -22.81 -4.65
N PRO A 54 11.06 -23.45 -4.95
CA PRO A 54 12.22 -23.46 -4.07
C PRO A 54 12.86 -22.08 -3.90
N ASP A 55 12.68 -21.20 -4.87
CA ASP A 55 13.29 -19.87 -4.86
C ASP A 55 12.50 -18.85 -4.06
N HIS A 56 11.29 -19.17 -3.60
CA HIS A 56 10.49 -18.22 -2.80
C HIS A 56 11.13 -17.99 -1.42
N PRO A 57 11.06 -16.75 -0.88
CA PRO A 57 11.49 -16.48 0.48
C PRO A 57 10.77 -17.39 1.48
N LEU A 58 11.46 -17.75 2.57
CA LEU A 58 10.83 -18.46 3.68
C LEU A 58 10.18 -17.48 4.65
N SER A 59 9.24 -17.98 5.44
CA SER A 59 8.71 -17.26 6.61
C SER A 59 9.83 -16.97 7.62
N PRO A 60 9.59 -16.07 8.60
CA PRO A 60 10.51 -15.89 9.73
C PRO A 60 10.87 -17.18 10.47
N ASP A 61 9.94 -18.15 10.49
CA ASP A 61 10.11 -19.46 11.13
C ASP A 61 10.79 -20.49 10.21
N GLY A 62 11.17 -20.10 9.00
CA GLY A 62 11.81 -20.97 8.01
C GLY A 62 10.84 -21.86 7.24
N GLU A 63 9.53 -21.66 7.40
CA GLU A 63 8.51 -22.46 6.73
C GLU A 63 8.04 -21.84 5.41
N LYS A 64 7.43 -22.67 4.55
CA LYS A 64 6.77 -22.17 3.34
C LYS A 64 5.44 -21.52 3.70
N CYS A 65 5.23 -20.32 3.16
CA CYS A 65 4.00 -19.56 3.36
C CYS A 65 3.07 -19.60 2.15
N LYS A 66 1.84 -19.15 2.35
CA LYS A 66 0.95 -18.80 1.23
C LYS A 66 1.58 -17.67 0.46
N ALA A 67 1.53 -17.74 -0.86
CA ALA A 67 2.09 -16.72 -1.72
C ALA A 67 1.29 -16.51 -3.00
N TYR A 68 1.30 -15.27 -3.49
CA TYR A 68 0.76 -14.90 -4.79
C TYR A 68 1.84 -14.20 -5.60
N SER A 69 2.17 -14.77 -6.76
CA SER A 69 3.19 -14.23 -7.67
C SER A 69 2.50 -13.41 -8.76
N PHE A 70 3.08 -12.26 -9.12
CA PHE A 70 2.56 -11.43 -10.20
C PHE A 70 3.69 -10.67 -10.90
N THR A 71 3.39 -10.18 -12.10
CA THR A 71 4.30 -9.33 -12.86
C THR A 71 3.71 -7.93 -12.94
N ASN A 72 4.52 -6.89 -12.78
CA ASN A 72 4.10 -5.52 -13.00
C ASN A 72 5.15 -4.80 -13.87
N PRO A 73 4.76 -4.10 -14.96
CA PRO A 73 5.64 -3.14 -15.59
C PRO A 73 6.04 -2.05 -14.59
N SER A 74 7.34 -1.77 -14.49
CA SER A 74 7.83 -0.61 -13.76
C SER A 74 7.64 0.64 -14.62
N GLU A 75 6.91 1.60 -14.07
CA GLU A 75 6.73 2.93 -14.68
C GLU A 75 8.05 3.73 -14.72
N ILE A 76 9.02 3.39 -13.86
CA ILE A 76 10.26 4.15 -13.68
C ILE A 76 11.33 3.68 -14.66
N ILE A 77 11.53 2.37 -14.76
CA ILE A 77 12.66 1.79 -15.51
C ILE A 77 12.24 1.01 -16.76
N SER A 78 10.96 1.10 -17.16
CA SER A 78 10.44 0.51 -18.41
C SER A 78 10.78 -0.97 -18.58
N ALA A 79 10.72 -1.73 -17.48
CA ALA A 79 10.98 -3.16 -17.44
C ALA A 79 9.90 -3.86 -16.60
N ASN A 80 9.60 -5.12 -16.93
CA ASN A 80 8.69 -5.94 -16.15
C ASN A 80 9.44 -6.58 -14.98
N PHE A 81 8.91 -6.41 -13.76
CA PHE A 81 9.44 -7.06 -12.56
C PHE A 81 8.50 -8.16 -12.08
N PHE A 82 9.09 -9.22 -11.55
CA PHE A 82 8.35 -10.24 -10.83
C PHE A 82 8.24 -9.84 -9.36
N TYR A 83 7.05 -10.03 -8.83
CA TYR A 83 6.69 -9.71 -7.46
C TYR A 83 6.06 -10.92 -6.79
N LEU A 84 6.17 -10.94 -5.46
CA LEU A 84 5.62 -11.99 -4.63
C LEU A 84 5.00 -11.37 -3.38
N VAL A 85 3.70 -11.55 -3.20
CA VAL A 85 3.05 -11.29 -1.91
C VAL A 85 3.06 -12.58 -1.11
N GLN A 86 3.61 -12.53 0.10
CA GLN A 86 3.58 -13.66 1.04
C GLN A 86 2.71 -13.34 2.24
N VAL A 87 1.98 -14.34 2.72
CA VAL A 87 1.16 -14.27 3.93
C VAL A 87 1.64 -15.34 4.91
N TYR A 88 2.09 -14.92 6.10
CA TYR A 88 2.57 -15.81 7.15
C TYR A 88 1.66 -15.72 8.38
N GLY A 89 1.02 -16.83 8.76
CA GLY A 89 0.00 -16.81 9.80
C GLY A 89 -1.34 -16.28 9.28
N THR A 90 -1.69 -15.02 9.61
CA THR A 90 -2.93 -14.37 9.17
C THR A 90 -2.67 -13.36 8.06
N ILE A 91 -3.73 -12.91 7.38
CA ILE A 91 -3.62 -11.97 6.25
C ILE A 91 -3.01 -10.60 6.60
N ASP A 92 -3.13 -10.20 7.86
CA ASP A 92 -2.54 -8.95 8.36
C ASP A 92 -1.01 -9.01 8.37
N TYR A 93 -0.43 -10.22 8.39
CA TYR A 93 0.99 -10.47 8.35
C TYR A 93 1.41 -10.84 6.93
N HIS A 94 1.40 -9.84 6.05
CA HIS A 94 1.86 -9.99 4.68
C HIS A 94 3.14 -9.20 4.39
N ARG A 95 3.92 -9.69 3.42
CA ARG A 95 5.12 -9.03 2.89
C ARG A 95 5.07 -8.98 1.38
N LEU A 96 5.62 -7.92 0.81
CA LEU A 96 5.83 -7.80 -0.63
C LEU A 96 7.32 -7.95 -0.93
N TYR A 97 7.64 -8.81 -1.89
CA TYR A 97 8.98 -8.97 -2.42
C TYR A 97 8.99 -8.65 -3.92
N GLN A 98 10.14 -8.17 -4.37
CA GLN A 98 10.47 -7.97 -5.77
C GLN A 98 11.67 -8.85 -6.14
N TRP A 99 11.60 -9.53 -7.28
CA TRP A 99 12.78 -10.15 -7.87
C TRP A 99 13.66 -9.07 -8.50
N TYR A 100 14.75 -8.73 -7.83
CA TYR A 100 15.65 -7.65 -8.23
C TYR A 100 17.10 -8.10 -8.00
N ASP A 101 17.99 -7.84 -8.96
CA ASP A 101 19.40 -8.22 -8.87
C ASP A 101 19.60 -9.72 -8.54
N PHE A 102 18.86 -10.59 -9.26
CA PHE A 102 18.89 -12.05 -9.14
C PHE A 102 18.53 -12.62 -7.77
N LYS A 103 17.76 -11.88 -6.96
CA LYS A 103 17.25 -12.33 -5.65
C LYS A 103 15.90 -11.71 -5.31
N TRP A 104 15.17 -12.34 -4.40
CA TRP A 104 14.00 -11.69 -3.78
C TRP A 104 14.46 -10.63 -2.79
N THR A 105 14.04 -9.40 -3.04
CA THR A 105 14.30 -8.24 -2.18
C THR A 105 12.98 -7.76 -1.62
N GLU A 106 12.88 -7.66 -0.29
CA GLU A 106 11.68 -7.19 0.39
C GLU A 106 11.44 -5.70 0.11
N CYS A 107 10.23 -5.35 -0.32
CA CYS A 107 9.79 -3.97 -0.43
C CYS A 107 9.47 -3.42 0.97
N LYS A 108 9.89 -2.19 1.25
CA LYS A 108 9.76 -1.61 2.59
C LYS A 108 8.46 -0.83 2.72
N LEU A 109 7.74 -1.10 3.81
CA LEU A 109 6.59 -0.29 4.20
C LEU A 109 7.11 1.07 4.64
N GLN A 110 6.68 2.12 3.94
CA GLN A 110 6.92 3.49 4.32
C GLN A 110 5.64 4.02 4.98
N GLU A 111 5.71 4.14 6.30
CA GLU A 111 4.68 4.84 7.08
C GLU A 111 4.79 6.34 6.83
N ASN A 112 3.65 7.00 6.65
CA ASN A 112 3.62 8.44 6.41
C ASN A 112 3.79 9.17 7.76
N ASP A 113 4.92 9.86 7.97
CA ASP A 113 5.30 10.54 9.22
C ASP A 113 4.29 11.59 9.73
N ARG A 114 3.29 11.97 8.92
CA ARG A 114 2.23 12.92 9.31
C ARG A 114 1.39 12.43 10.51
N GLN A 115 1.37 11.13 10.80
CA GLN A 115 0.70 10.58 11.99
C GLN A 115 1.50 10.76 13.28
N ARG A 116 2.84 10.85 13.23
CA ARG A 116 3.65 11.02 14.43
C ARG A 116 3.43 12.39 15.07
N THR A 117 3.17 13.43 14.27
CA THR A 117 2.94 14.80 14.79
C THR A 117 1.57 15.00 15.43
N GLN A 118 0.57 14.14 15.16
CA GLN A 118 -0.76 14.25 15.78
C GLN A 118 -0.87 13.49 17.12
N LEU A 119 0.02 12.54 17.41
CA LEU A 119 0.02 11.81 18.69
C LEU A 119 0.72 12.55 19.84
N PHE A 120 1.56 13.55 19.55
CA PHE A 120 2.31 14.31 20.56
C PHE A 120 1.71 15.69 20.89
N SER A 121 0.47 15.98 20.49
CA SER A 121 -0.21 17.25 20.77
C SER A 121 -1.41 17.13 21.72
N LYS A 122 -1.44 16.10 22.58
CA LYS A 122 -2.45 15.95 23.65
C LYS A 122 -1.86 16.21 25.03
#